data_AF-A0A0A9Z4A2-F1
#
_entry.id   AF-A0A0A9Z4A2-F1
#
_cell.length_a   1.000
_cell.length_b   1.000
_cell.length_c   1.000
_cell.angle_alpha   90.00
_cell.angle_beta   90.00
_cell.angle_gamma   90.00
#
_symmetry.space_group_name_H-M   'P 1'
#
loop_
_entity.id
_entity.type
_entity.pdbx_description
1 polymer ?
#
loop_
_entity_poly.entity_id
_entity_poly.type
_entity_poly.pdbx_seq_one_letter_code
_entity_poly.pdbx_strand_id
1 'polypeptide(L)'
;SCSALEAMVDRTSPSKSVAALVSKGAKHQNAVVRGATCRLLLRLCNRLGPERTLALPKDTRDAILLTGAKFLTEGSLETRKYAKEMFSMLSTSHRLNGILADVIPHNIMRNITKILARITS
;
A
#
# COMPACT_ATOMS: atom_id res chain seq x y z
N SER A 1 -4.84 20.75 2.75
CA SER A 1 -5.05 20.19 4.10
C SER A 1 -6.10 19.08 4.03
N CYS A 2 -5.70 17.81 4.14
CA CYS A 2 -6.62 16.65 4.14
C CYS A 2 -6.92 16.23 5.58
N SER A 3 -7.52 17.12 6.37
CA SER A 3 -7.66 16.95 7.82
C SER A 3 -8.70 15.90 8.24
N ALA A 4 -9.66 15.55 7.38
CA ALA A 4 -10.63 14.50 7.69
C ALA A 4 -10.06 13.07 7.57
N LEU A 5 -9.09 12.89 6.66
CA LEU A 5 -8.51 11.57 6.36
C LEU A 5 -7.49 11.13 7.41
N GLU A 6 -6.74 12.07 7.99
CA GLU A 6 -5.79 11.79 9.06
C GLU A 6 -6.51 11.40 10.36
N ALA A 7 -7.61 12.08 10.69
CA ALA A 7 -8.43 11.75 11.86
C ALA A 7 -9.05 10.33 11.81
N MET A 8 -9.35 9.80 10.61
CA MET A 8 -9.88 8.43 10.45
C MET A 8 -8.81 7.35 10.69
N VAL A 9 -7.54 7.61 10.35
CA VAL A 9 -6.45 6.67 10.63
C VAL A 9 -6.17 6.59 12.14
N ASP A 10 -6.44 7.67 12.87
CA ASP A 10 -6.22 7.74 14.31
C ASP A 10 -7.41 7.26 15.15
N ARG A 11 -8.67 7.39 14.68
CA ARG A 11 -9.88 7.07 15.46
C ARG A 11 -10.69 5.84 15.02
N THR A 12 -10.45 5.28 13.83
CA THR A 12 -11.24 4.14 13.31
C THR A 12 -10.41 2.87 13.15
N SER A 13 -11.06 1.70 13.30
CA SER A 13 -10.41 0.39 13.08
C SER A 13 -9.64 0.37 11.76
N PRO A 14 -8.36 -0.07 11.73
CA PRO A 14 -7.51 -0.09 10.54
C PRO A 14 -8.20 -0.68 9.30
N SER A 15 -9.05 -1.69 9.49
CA SER A 15 -9.82 -2.36 8.44
C SER A 15 -10.79 -1.42 7.72
N LYS A 16 -11.52 -0.56 8.46
CA LYS A 16 -12.51 0.37 7.88
C LYS A 16 -11.82 1.52 7.15
N SER A 17 -10.72 2.02 7.70
CA SER A 17 -9.93 3.10 7.09
C SER A 17 -9.29 2.64 5.77
N VAL A 18 -8.72 1.44 5.74
CA VAL A 18 -8.14 0.85 4.52
C VAL A 18 -9.21 0.61 3.46
N ALA A 19 -10.37 0.04 3.83
CA ALA A 19 -11.45 -0.21 2.88
C ALA A 19 -11.94 1.09 2.21
N ALA A 20 -12.10 2.18 2.98
CA ALA A 20 -12.47 3.49 2.45
C ALA A 20 -11.39 4.09 1.53
N LEU A 21 -10.12 4.02 1.93
CA LEU A 21 -8.98 4.52 1.17
C LEU A 21 -8.80 3.79 -0.17
N VAL A 22 -8.88 2.47 -0.15
CA VAL A 22 -8.72 1.64 -1.36
C VAL A 22 -9.92 1.77 -2.29
N SER A 23 -11.14 1.80 -1.75
CA SER A 23 -12.38 1.93 -2.53
C SER A 23 -12.50 3.29 -3.25
N LYS A 24 -12.26 4.40 -2.53
CA LYS A 24 -12.49 5.75 -3.06
C LYS A 24 -11.22 6.44 -3.57
N GLY A 25 -10.07 6.18 -2.96
CA GLY A 25 -8.82 6.91 -3.22
C GLY A 25 -7.98 6.31 -4.34
N ALA A 26 -7.81 4.99 -4.36
CA ALA A 26 -6.90 4.31 -5.30
C ALA A 26 -7.35 4.37 -6.77
N LYS A 27 -8.65 4.50 -7.02
CA LYS A 27 -9.26 4.59 -8.36
C LYS A 27 -9.64 6.02 -8.77
N HIS A 28 -9.29 7.01 -7.95
CA HIS A 28 -9.70 8.40 -8.19
C HIS A 28 -8.97 8.98 -9.43
N GLN A 29 -9.66 9.77 -10.26
CA GLN A 29 -9.06 10.36 -11.48
C GLN A 29 -7.94 11.36 -11.17
N ASN A 30 -8.04 12.07 -10.05
CA ASN A 30 -7.02 13.01 -9.59
C ASN A 30 -5.79 12.30 -8.99
N ALA A 31 -4.62 12.52 -9.60
CA ALA A 31 -3.34 11.95 -9.18
C ALA A 31 -2.90 12.39 -7.76
N VAL A 32 -3.27 13.60 -7.32
CA VAL A 32 -2.98 14.09 -5.96
C VAL A 32 -3.73 13.28 -4.92
N VAL A 33 -4.97 12.89 -5.21
CA VAL A 33 -5.79 12.04 -4.31
C VAL A 33 -5.19 10.63 -4.22
N ARG A 34 -4.71 10.08 -5.34
CA ARG A 34 -4.00 8.79 -5.35
C ARG A 34 -2.70 8.84 -4.55
N GLY A 35 -1.91 9.91 -4.72
CA GLY A 35 -0.68 10.12 -3.94
C GLY A 35 -0.94 10.28 -2.44
N ALA A 36 -1.96 11.05 -2.06
CA ALA A 36 -2.38 11.16 -0.66
C ALA A 36 -2.83 9.81 -0.08
N THR A 37 -3.55 9.01 -0.88
CA THR A 37 -3.95 7.64 -0.50
C THR A 37 -2.73 6.77 -0.24
N CYS A 38 -1.74 6.78 -1.14
CA CYS A 38 -0.50 6.02 -0.95
C CYS A 38 0.26 6.46 0.30
N ARG A 39 0.35 7.76 0.56
CA ARG A 39 1.00 8.31 1.76
C ARG A 39 0.31 7.86 3.04
N LEU A 40 -1.02 7.85 3.07
CA LEU A 40 -1.80 7.41 4.23
C LEU A 40 -1.64 5.90 4.48
N LEU A 41 -1.63 5.09 3.41
CA LEU A 41 -1.35 3.66 3.51
C LEU A 41 0.05 3.40 4.08
N LEU A 42 1.07 4.10 3.57
CA LEU A 42 2.43 4.04 4.10
C LEU A 42 2.47 4.40 5.60
N ARG A 43 1.84 5.50 6.01
CA ARG A 43 1.80 5.90 7.43
C ARG A 43 1.14 4.85 8.31
N LEU A 44 0.04 4.24 7.86
CA LEU A 44 -0.61 3.14 8.57
C LEU A 44 0.32 1.92 8.70
N CYS A 45 0.96 1.52 7.60
CA CYS A 45 1.89 0.39 7.60
C CYS A 45 3.09 0.65 8.51
N ASN A 46 3.65 1.86 8.51
CA ASN A 46 4.74 2.26 9.41
C ASN A 46 4.31 2.25 10.89
N ARG A 47 3.08 2.70 11.19
CA ARG A 47 2.55 2.69 12.56
C ARG A 47 2.31 1.28 13.10
N LEU A 48 1.84 0.36 12.24
CA LEU A 48 1.62 -1.04 12.61
C LEU A 48 2.93 -1.84 12.64
N GLY A 49 3.86 -1.51 11.74
CA GLY A 49 5.03 -2.32 11.44
C GLY A 49 4.71 -3.46 10.46
N PRO A 50 5.76 -4.13 9.94
CA PRO A 50 5.65 -5.07 8.83
C PRO A 50 4.86 -6.32 9.21
N GLU A 51 5.20 -6.96 10.34
CA GLU A 51 4.55 -8.18 10.81
C GLU A 51 3.05 -7.98 11.08
N ARG A 52 2.69 -6.89 11.77
CA ARG A 52 1.28 -6.59 12.08
C ARG A 52 0.51 -6.23 10.82
N THR A 53 1.13 -5.51 9.87
CA THR A 53 0.50 -5.19 8.59
C THR A 53 0.18 -6.47 7.80
N LEU A 54 1.12 -7.43 7.77
CA LEU A 54 0.92 -8.71 7.07
C LEU A 54 0.05 -9.71 7.86
N ALA A 55 -0.21 -9.45 9.14
CA ALA A 55 -1.16 -10.18 9.98
C ALA A 55 -2.57 -9.58 9.97
N LEU A 56 -2.81 -8.46 9.27
CA LEU A 56 -4.15 -7.92 9.09
C LEU A 56 -5.09 -8.94 8.41
N PRO A 57 -6.42 -8.83 8.62
CA PRO A 57 -7.39 -9.66 7.93
C PRO A 57 -7.13 -9.68 6.42
N LYS A 58 -7.27 -10.85 5.80
CA LYS A 58 -6.92 -11.12 4.39
C LYS A 58 -7.39 -10.00 3.47
N ASP A 59 -8.68 -9.63 3.53
CA ASP A 59 -9.24 -8.59 2.67
C ASP A 59 -8.55 -7.23 2.82
N THR A 60 -8.19 -6.85 4.06
CA THR A 60 -7.53 -5.58 4.36
C THR A 60 -6.09 -5.60 3.87
N ARG A 61 -5.35 -6.67 4.20
CA ARG A 61 -3.97 -6.86 3.78
C ARG A 61 -3.85 -6.90 2.26
N ASP A 62 -4.69 -7.69 1.62
CA ASP A 62 -4.66 -7.91 0.18
C ASP A 62 -4.97 -6.60 -0.57
N ALA A 63 -5.91 -5.82 -0.04
CA ALA A 63 -6.23 -4.48 -0.55
C ALA A 63 -5.04 -3.50 -0.45
N ILE A 64 -4.28 -3.51 0.65
CA ILE A 64 -3.07 -2.69 0.83
C ILE A 64 -2.03 -3.08 -0.21
N LEU A 65 -1.71 -4.38 -0.30
CA LEU A 65 -0.66 -4.89 -1.19
C LEU A 65 -0.99 -4.66 -2.65
N LEU A 66 -2.22 -4.95 -3.07
CA LEU A 66 -2.67 -4.76 -4.44
C LEU A 66 -2.68 -3.27 -4.84
N THR A 67 -3.08 -2.40 -3.92
CA THR A 67 -3.10 -0.95 -4.16
C THR A 67 -1.69 -0.39 -4.21
N GLY A 68 -0.83 -0.78 -3.28
CA GLY A 68 0.59 -0.44 -3.28
C GLY A 68 1.28 -0.87 -4.57
N ALA A 69 1.04 -2.11 -5.00
CA ALA A 69 1.59 -2.66 -6.23
C ALA A 69 1.25 -1.80 -7.45
N LYS A 70 -0.02 -1.36 -7.56
CA LYS A 70 -0.44 -0.44 -8.63
C LYS A 70 0.26 0.92 -8.54
N PHE A 71 0.47 1.43 -7.33
CA PHE A 71 1.17 2.68 -7.10
C PHE A 71 2.68 2.63 -7.41
N LEU A 72 3.31 1.45 -7.45
CA LEU A 72 4.69 1.32 -7.94
C LEU A 72 4.82 1.68 -9.43
N THR A 73 3.72 1.56 -10.19
CA THR A 73 3.64 1.89 -11.62
C THR A 73 2.86 3.18 -11.91
N GLU A 74 2.49 3.96 -10.88
CA GLU A 74 1.77 5.23 -11.07
C GLU A 74 2.59 6.25 -11.84
N GLY A 75 1.94 7.16 -12.57
CA GLY A 75 2.62 8.24 -13.31
C GLY A 75 3.34 9.24 -12.41
N SER A 76 2.79 9.49 -11.21
CA SER A 76 3.36 10.41 -10.22
C SER A 76 4.63 9.84 -9.57
N LEU A 77 5.75 10.57 -9.70
CA LEU A 77 7.03 10.25 -9.06
C LEU A 77 6.90 10.15 -7.53
N GLU A 78 6.14 11.07 -6.92
CA GLU A 78 5.92 11.12 -5.48
C GLU A 78 5.13 9.89 -5.01
N THR A 79 4.07 9.52 -5.74
CA THR A 79 3.27 8.33 -5.43
C THR A 79 4.11 7.05 -5.52
N ARG A 80 4.97 6.95 -6.55
CA ARG A 80 5.92 5.84 -6.67
C ARG A 80 6.90 5.81 -5.49
N LYS A 81 7.38 6.96 -5.01
CA LYS A 81 8.30 7.05 -3.87
C LYS A 81 7.66 6.47 -2.60
N TYR A 82 6.44 6.88 -2.27
CA TYR A 82 5.72 6.34 -1.10
C TYR A 82 5.45 4.84 -1.21
N ALA A 83 5.09 4.36 -2.40
CA ALA A 83 4.88 2.93 -2.63
C ALA A 83 6.17 2.13 -2.41
N LYS A 84 7.31 2.61 -2.93
CA LYS A 84 8.62 1.97 -2.73
C LYS A 84 8.99 1.89 -1.25
N GLU A 85 8.81 2.99 -0.51
CA GLU A 85 9.08 3.04 0.93
C GLU A 85 8.21 2.04 1.71
N MET A 86 6.93 1.93 1.33
CA MET A 86 6.01 0.97 1.94
C MET A 86 6.47 -0.46 1.71
N PHE A 87 6.84 -0.83 0.48
CA PHE A 87 7.35 -2.17 0.20
C PHE A 87 8.71 -2.45 0.81
N SER A 88 9.58 -1.44 0.94
CA SER A 88 10.87 -1.54 1.64
C SER A 88 10.70 -1.89 3.11
N MET A 89 9.77 -1.22 3.77
CA MET A 89 9.42 -1.54 5.15
C MET A 89 8.82 -2.95 5.26
N LEU A 90 7.89 -3.31 4.37
CA LEU A 90 7.24 -4.62 4.38
C LEU A 90 8.20 -5.78 4.05
N SER A 91 9.24 -5.55 3.24
CA SER A 91 10.20 -6.58 2.83
C SER A 91 11.12 -7.05 3.95
N THR A 92 11.13 -6.35 5.08
CA THR A 92 11.78 -6.84 6.30
C THR A 92 11.12 -8.12 6.84
N SER A 93 9.87 -8.42 6.45
CA SER A 93 9.20 -9.67 6.78
C SER A 93 9.38 -10.72 5.68
N HIS A 94 9.84 -11.91 6.06
CA HIS A 94 9.98 -13.05 5.14
C HIS A 94 8.63 -13.51 4.54
N ARG A 95 7.50 -13.13 5.15
CA ARG A 95 6.15 -13.50 4.70
C ARG A 95 5.70 -12.73 3.46
N LEU A 96 6.31 -11.57 3.18
CA LEU A 96 5.86 -10.68 2.12
C LEU A 96 5.82 -11.39 0.75
N ASN A 97 6.91 -12.06 0.38
CA ASN A 97 7.03 -12.66 -0.96
C ASN A 97 5.96 -13.73 -1.24
N GLY A 98 5.69 -14.59 -0.26
CA GLY A 98 4.62 -15.60 -0.40
C GLY A 98 3.25 -14.96 -0.55
N ILE A 99 2.95 -13.94 0.26
CA ILE A 99 1.67 -13.23 0.19
C ILE A 99 1.55 -12.47 -1.15
N LEU A 100 2.62 -11.87 -1.65
CA LEU A 100 2.59 -11.16 -2.94
C LEU A 100 2.31 -12.11 -4.11
N ALA A 101 2.88 -13.31 -4.09
CA ALA A 101 2.61 -14.32 -5.11
C ALA A 101 1.13 -14.75 -5.11
N ASP A 102 0.50 -14.83 -3.93
CA ASP A 102 -0.91 -15.22 -3.79
C ASP A 102 -1.89 -14.10 -4.16
N VAL A 103 -1.53 -12.85 -3.87
CA VAL A 103 -2.45 -11.70 -3.90
C VAL A 103 -2.35 -10.91 -5.20
N ILE A 104 -1.15 -10.77 -5.75
CA ILE A 104 -0.91 -9.87 -6.88
C ILE A 104 -1.07 -10.64 -8.19
N PRO A 105 -1.99 -10.21 -9.08
CA PRO A 105 -2.14 -10.79 -10.40
C PRO A 105 -0.84 -10.79 -11.20
N HIS A 106 -0.61 -11.85 -11.98
CA HIS A 106 0.63 -12.07 -12.73
C HIS A 106 1.02 -10.90 -13.65
N ASN A 107 0.04 -10.23 -14.27
CA ASN A 107 0.26 -9.05 -15.11
C ASN A 107 0.81 -7.84 -14.33
N ILE A 108 0.35 -7.63 -13.09
CA ILE A 108 0.87 -6.58 -12.21
C ILE A 108 2.25 -6.98 -11.67
N MET A 109 2.40 -8.24 -11.23
CA MET A 109 3.68 -8.76 -10.74
C MET A 109 4.80 -8.53 -11.75
N ARG A 110 4.61 -8.91 -13.02
CA ARG A 110 5.62 -8.72 -14.09
C ARG A 110 6.11 -7.27 -14.22
N ASN A 111 5.24 -6.31 -13.98
CA ASN A 111 5.58 -4.88 -14.08
C ASN A 111 6.34 -4.38 -12.85
N ILE A 112 6.10 -4.96 -11.67
CA ILE A 112 6.69 -4.51 -10.41
C ILE A 112 7.87 -5.38 -9.95
N THR A 113 8.10 -6.58 -10.49
CA THR A 113 9.17 -7.50 -10.06
C THR A 113 10.54 -6.81 -10.09
N LYS A 114 10.87 -6.05 -11.14
CA LYS A 114 12.13 -5.32 -11.24
C LYS A 114 12.26 -4.21 -10.18
N ILE A 115 11.14 -3.64 -9.76
CA ILE A 115 11.11 -2.59 -8.74
C ILE A 115 11.25 -3.23 -7.36
N LEU A 116 10.50 -4.28 -7.08
CA LEU A 116 10.58 -5.05 -5.83
C LEU A 116 11.98 -5.63 -5.63
N ALA A 117 12.58 -6.24 -6.65
CA ALA A 117 13.94 -6.76 -6.57
C ALA A 117 14.93 -5.69 -6.07
N ARG A 118 14.83 -4.45 -6.57
CA ARG A 118 15.70 -3.33 -6.15
C ARG A 118 15.45 -2.83 -4.73
N ILE A 119 14.28 -3.16 -4.17
CA ILE A 119 13.86 -2.73 -2.83
C ILE A 119 14.18 -3.82 -1.80
N THR A 120 14.10 -5.08 -2.19
CA THR A 120 14.32 -6.25 -1.33
C THR A 120 15.74 -6.81 -1.41
N SER A 121 16.65 -6.19 -2.16
CA SER A 121 18.07 -6.57 -2.27
C SER A 121 18.90 -5.97 -1.14
#